data_AF-A0A970ZJ71-F1
#
_entry.id   AF-A0A970ZJ71-F1
#
_cell.length_a   1.000
_cell.length_b   1.000
_cell.length_c   1.000
_cell.angle_alpha   90.00
_cell.angle_beta   90.00
_cell.angle_gamma   90.00
#
_symmetry.space_group_name_H-M   'P 1'
#
loop_
_entity.id
_entity.type
_entity.pdbx_description
1 polymer ?
#
loop_
_entity_poly.entity_id
_entity_poly.type
_entity_poly.pdbx_seq_one_letter_code
_entity_poly.pdbx_strand_id
1 'polypeptide(L)'
;MTFFSCIPGMLAMRTQALRSLAEKQVPVVSALCFCVGFLIFAVVRSRVYSTLPDFAPAATGPVEYFLNLNLIQLLLFLLFIYIPALAVLGNAIAGDGLGLSVSAREYRSHATVLMPLWGALFLIDAPLQYFFPQFLVVGPFGISIAMLVLLLLIAVYTVWAIQKLSYLSLAQAVGVFALSWFTFPVYAVLMSFVAALPLLVLLLLAYLGFQWIRGHLAGRETERAFKKHFHALTANPQDADAHYQLGLIHLKKRNLAAAREYLHTAVRIRPEEPEYHYSLGQAFEQGGEWSDALAEYEETYRLDPEHGHGDIIREVGKGYLHAGSLEKAIEFLNAFLSRRNSDPEGRYWLAVALAESGDQEQSRVQLALVLEQARVNPRFFRKEHRQWIFRARTMLRSSRSPRQ
;
A
#
# COMPACT_ATOMS: atom_id res chain seq x y z
N MET A 1 3.25 -18.69 14.84
CA MET A 1 2.84 -19.07 16.20
C MET A 1 2.69 -17.87 17.16
N THR A 2 3.52 -16.83 17.08
CA THR A 2 3.46 -15.68 18.03
C THR A 2 2.22 -14.77 17.90
N PHE A 3 1.43 -14.89 16.82
CA PHE A 3 0.18 -14.13 16.67
C PHE A 3 -0.90 -14.68 17.62
N PHE A 4 -1.13 -15.99 17.57
CA PHE A 4 -2.13 -16.66 18.39
C PHE A 4 -1.81 -16.61 19.89
N SER A 5 -0.53 -16.60 20.27
CA SER A 5 -0.12 -16.48 21.68
C SER A 5 -0.49 -15.13 22.32
N CYS A 6 -0.73 -14.09 21.51
CA CYS A 6 -1.14 -12.78 22.02
C CYS A 6 -2.63 -12.71 22.34
N ILE A 7 -3.47 -13.57 21.73
CA ILE A 7 -4.93 -13.54 21.89
C ILE A 7 -5.37 -13.81 23.35
N PRO A 8 -4.86 -14.85 24.04
CA PRO A 8 -5.15 -15.05 25.47
C PRO A 8 -4.68 -13.87 26.33
N GLY A 9 -3.55 -13.25 25.98
CA GLY A 9 -3.08 -12.05 26.65
C GLY A 9 -4.04 -10.86 26.50
N MET A 10 -4.66 -10.71 25.33
CA MET A 10 -5.69 -9.69 25.10
C MET A 10 -6.98 -9.99 25.87
N LEU A 11 -7.41 -11.25 25.95
CA LEU A 11 -8.54 -11.67 26.80
C LEU A 11 -8.26 -11.49 28.30
N ALA A 12 -6.99 -11.37 28.70
CA ALA A 12 -6.58 -10.99 30.04
C ALA A 12 -6.29 -9.49 30.19
N MET A 13 -6.72 -8.66 29.22
CA MET A 13 -6.49 -7.20 29.17
C MET A 13 -5.02 -6.78 29.32
N ARG A 14 -4.07 -7.61 28.86
CA ARG A 14 -2.63 -7.26 28.90
C ARG A 14 -2.29 -6.28 27.78
N THR A 15 -1.99 -5.03 28.16
CA THR A 15 -1.65 -3.96 27.22
C THR A 15 -0.48 -4.31 26.28
N GLN A 16 0.51 -5.07 26.77
CA GLN A 16 1.67 -5.49 25.98
C GLN A 16 1.28 -6.43 24.82
N ALA A 17 0.29 -7.31 25.04
CA ALA A 17 -0.20 -8.21 24.00
C ALA A 17 -0.92 -7.43 22.89
N LEU A 18 -1.74 -6.43 23.27
CA LEU A 18 -2.43 -5.55 22.32
C LEU A 18 -1.44 -4.72 21.48
N ARG A 19 -0.43 -4.11 22.11
CA ARG A 19 0.60 -3.34 21.40
C ARG A 19 1.41 -4.20 20.45
N SER A 20 1.84 -5.38 20.90
CA SER A 20 2.57 -6.33 20.06
C SER A 20 1.77 -6.76 18.83
N LEU A 21 0.45 -6.96 18.98
CA LEU A 21 -0.41 -7.33 17.86
C LEU A 21 -0.61 -6.17 16.88
N ALA A 22 -0.83 -4.96 17.40
CA ALA A 22 -0.97 -3.73 16.63
C ALA A 22 0.28 -3.44 15.77
N GLU A 23 1.48 -3.65 16.31
CA GLU A 23 2.75 -3.45 15.60
C GLU A 23 2.95 -4.43 14.44
N LYS A 24 2.46 -5.67 14.56
CA LYS A 24 2.63 -6.71 13.53
C LYS A 24 1.85 -6.39 12.24
N GLN A 25 0.76 -5.63 12.31
CA GLN A 25 -0.01 -5.16 11.14
C GLN A 25 -0.38 -6.27 10.13
N VAL A 26 -0.92 -7.39 10.61
CA VAL A 26 -1.28 -8.57 9.79
C VAL A 26 -2.81 -8.71 9.64
N PRO A 27 -3.49 -7.80 8.91
CA PRO A 27 -4.96 -7.75 8.89
C PRO A 27 -5.61 -9.00 8.28
N VAL A 28 -4.92 -9.71 7.40
CA VAL A 28 -5.44 -10.93 6.76
C VAL A 28 -5.64 -12.06 7.78
N VAL A 29 -4.66 -12.28 8.66
CA VAL A 29 -4.73 -13.31 9.70
C VAL A 29 -5.78 -12.93 10.76
N SER A 30 -5.88 -11.64 11.07
CA SER A 30 -6.92 -11.07 11.94
C SER A 30 -8.33 -11.28 11.38
N ALA A 31 -8.54 -11.03 10.09
CA ALA A 31 -9.81 -11.26 9.42
C ALA A 31 -10.17 -12.76 9.37
N LEU A 32 -9.18 -13.64 9.17
CA LEU A 32 -9.40 -15.09 9.22
C LEU A 32 -9.88 -15.55 10.61
N CYS A 33 -9.26 -15.07 11.69
CA CYS A 33 -9.68 -15.37 13.06
C CYS A 33 -11.12 -14.92 13.33
N PHE A 34 -11.46 -13.73 12.85
CA PHE A 34 -12.83 -13.22 12.93
C PHE A 34 -13.82 -14.13 12.19
N CYS A 35 -13.52 -14.49 10.93
CA CYS A 35 -14.41 -15.30 10.11
C CYS A 35 -14.66 -16.68 10.75
N VAL A 36 -13.61 -17.34 11.25
CA VAL A 36 -13.74 -18.65 11.89
C VAL A 36 -14.60 -18.56 13.15
N GLY A 37 -14.33 -17.59 14.03
CA GLY A 37 -15.11 -17.39 15.26
C GLY A 37 -16.58 -17.09 14.97
N PHE A 38 -16.84 -16.18 14.04
CA PHE A 38 -18.21 -15.80 13.66
C PHE A 38 -18.97 -16.96 12.99
N LEU A 39 -18.33 -17.74 12.11
CA LEU A 39 -18.99 -18.87 11.45
C LEU A 39 -19.44 -19.93 12.47
N ILE A 40 -18.58 -20.28 13.42
CA ILE A 40 -18.92 -21.25 14.47
C ILE A 40 -20.10 -20.72 15.30
N PHE A 41 -20.03 -19.46 15.73
CA PHE A 41 -21.11 -18.78 16.43
C PHE A 41 -22.42 -18.79 15.64
N ALA A 42 -22.40 -18.42 14.36
CA ALA A 42 -23.58 -18.34 13.51
C ALA A 42 -24.22 -19.72 13.29
N VAL A 43 -23.41 -20.76 13.10
CA VAL A 43 -23.90 -22.14 12.95
C VAL A 43 -24.55 -22.64 14.24
N VAL A 44 -23.90 -22.43 15.39
CA VAL A 44 -24.46 -22.83 16.69
C VAL A 44 -25.76 -22.09 16.96
N ARG A 45 -25.77 -20.76 16.76
CA ARG A 45 -26.97 -19.94 16.94
C ARG A 45 -28.11 -20.39 16.02
N SER A 46 -27.84 -20.60 14.74
CA SER A 46 -28.85 -21.05 13.78
C SER A 46 -29.49 -22.38 14.23
N ARG A 47 -28.68 -23.35 14.66
CA ARG A 47 -29.18 -24.63 15.17
C ARG A 47 -29.97 -24.51 16.46
N VAL A 48 -29.42 -23.82 17.45
CA VAL A 48 -30.01 -23.72 18.80
C VAL A 48 -31.32 -22.92 18.79
N TYR A 49 -31.37 -21.80 18.06
CA TYR A 49 -32.56 -20.94 18.06
C TYR A 49 -33.65 -21.45 17.11
N SER A 50 -33.32 -22.31 16.13
CA SER A 50 -34.33 -22.99 15.30
C SER A 50 -35.24 -23.95 16.09
N THR A 51 -34.82 -24.35 17.30
CA THR A 51 -35.55 -25.29 18.17
C THR A 51 -36.34 -24.62 19.28
N LEU A 52 -36.23 -23.30 19.45
CA LEU A 52 -36.97 -22.54 20.47
C LEU A 52 -38.34 -22.12 19.91
N PRO A 53 -39.40 -22.06 20.74
CA PRO A 53 -40.70 -21.52 20.31
C PRO A 53 -40.55 -20.07 19.83
N ASP A 54 -41.40 -19.62 18.90
CA ASP A 54 -41.42 -18.25 18.37
C ASP A 54 -41.66 -17.22 19.49
N PHE A 55 -40.60 -16.82 20.18
CA PHE A 55 -40.60 -15.65 21.06
C PHE A 55 -40.45 -14.40 20.19
N ALA A 56 -41.53 -14.01 19.52
CA ALA A 56 -41.63 -12.68 18.95
C ALA A 56 -41.82 -11.66 20.10
N PRO A 57 -41.04 -10.58 20.09
CA PRO A 57 -41.70 -9.35 19.68
C PRO A 57 -41.00 -8.72 18.49
N ALA A 58 -41.80 -8.11 17.64
CA ALA A 58 -41.42 -7.30 16.49
C ALA A 58 -40.67 -6.02 16.89
N ALA A 59 -39.52 -6.14 17.53
CA ALA A 59 -38.68 -5.00 17.89
C ALA A 59 -37.70 -4.70 16.75
N THR A 60 -38.16 -3.96 15.75
CA THR A 60 -37.33 -3.40 14.65
C THR A 60 -36.26 -2.44 15.19
N GLY A 61 -35.22 -2.97 15.83
CA GLY A 61 -34.18 -2.23 16.53
C GLY A 61 -32.79 -2.43 15.93
N PRO A 62 -31.84 -1.51 16.21
CA PRO A 62 -30.48 -1.60 15.69
C PRO A 62 -29.75 -2.89 16.12
N VAL A 63 -29.98 -3.33 17.35
CA VAL A 63 -29.32 -4.51 17.93
C VAL A 63 -29.75 -5.78 17.20
N GLU A 64 -31.03 -5.91 16.85
CA GLU A 64 -31.52 -7.08 16.12
C GLU A 64 -31.03 -7.11 14.67
N TYR A 65 -31.00 -5.96 13.98
CA TYR A 65 -30.39 -5.87 12.66
C TYR A 65 -28.90 -6.28 12.70
N PHE A 66 -28.17 -5.94 13.77
CA PHE A 66 -26.74 -6.28 13.91
C PHE A 66 -26.56 -7.79 14.05
N LEU A 67 -27.41 -8.39 14.88
CA LEU A 67 -27.40 -9.82 15.14
C LEU A 67 -27.85 -10.63 13.92
N ASN A 68 -28.57 -10.04 12.97
CA ASN A 68 -29.03 -10.72 11.75
C ASN A 68 -28.10 -10.52 10.54
N LEU A 69 -26.99 -9.79 10.69
CA LEU A 69 -26.01 -9.64 9.61
C LEU A 69 -25.36 -10.98 9.28
N ASN A 70 -25.29 -11.31 7.99
CA ASN A 70 -24.49 -12.44 7.54
C ASN A 70 -22.99 -12.13 7.63
N LEU A 71 -22.13 -13.15 7.50
CA LEU A 71 -20.68 -12.99 7.65
C LEU A 71 -20.12 -11.88 6.75
N ILE A 72 -20.57 -11.85 5.48
CA ILE A 72 -20.07 -10.89 4.50
C ILE A 72 -20.50 -9.47 4.90
N GLN A 73 -21.76 -9.29 5.28
CA GLN A 73 -22.30 -8.02 5.75
C GLN A 73 -21.54 -7.52 6.99
N LEU A 74 -21.37 -8.36 8.00
CA LEU A 74 -20.67 -7.98 9.22
C LEU A 74 -19.19 -7.64 8.95
N LEU A 75 -18.55 -8.35 8.04
CA LEU A 75 -17.17 -8.10 7.64
C LEU A 75 -17.03 -6.79 6.85
N LEU A 76 -17.98 -6.50 5.95
CA LEU A 76 -18.04 -5.22 5.24
C LEU A 76 -18.28 -4.05 6.20
N PHE A 77 -19.21 -4.22 7.15
CA PHE A 77 -19.48 -3.23 8.20
C PHE A 77 -18.21 -2.93 9.00
N LEU A 78 -17.52 -3.98 9.48
CA LEU A 78 -16.30 -3.82 10.27
C LEU A 78 -15.19 -3.11 9.49
N LEU A 79 -14.90 -3.57 8.28
CA LEU A 79 -13.78 -3.06 7.49
C LEU A 79 -14.01 -1.65 6.96
N PHE A 80 -15.19 -1.37 6.41
CA PHE A 80 -15.39 -0.15 5.62
C PHE A 80 -16.05 0.97 6.42
N ILE A 81 -16.70 0.66 7.53
CA ILE A 81 -17.48 1.64 8.27
C ILE A 81 -17.01 1.72 9.72
N TYR A 82 -17.06 0.63 10.46
CA TYR A 82 -16.85 0.65 11.91
C TYR A 82 -15.40 0.98 12.29
N ILE A 83 -14.41 0.25 11.76
CA ILE A 83 -12.99 0.48 12.08
C ILE A 83 -12.51 1.86 11.61
N PRO A 84 -12.82 2.32 10.37
CA PRO A 84 -12.50 3.66 9.94
C PRO A 84 -13.15 4.73 10.83
N ALA A 85 -14.43 4.57 11.18
CA ALA A 85 -15.12 5.52 12.05
C ALA A 85 -14.49 5.60 13.44
N LEU A 86 -14.07 4.48 14.02
CA LEU A 86 -13.35 4.46 15.30
C LEU A 86 -12.04 5.26 15.23
N ALA A 87 -11.28 5.11 14.14
CA ALA A 87 -10.05 5.87 13.94
C ALA A 87 -10.33 7.37 13.76
N VAL A 88 -11.29 7.74 12.90
CA VAL A 88 -11.70 9.14 12.67
C VAL A 88 -12.17 9.80 13.95
N LEU A 89 -13.11 9.18 14.66
CA LEU A 89 -13.68 9.70 15.91
C LEU A 89 -12.62 9.79 17.00
N GLY A 90 -11.73 8.78 17.08
CA GLY A 90 -10.61 8.79 18.01
C GLY A 90 -9.69 9.98 17.79
N ASN A 91 -9.28 10.22 16.54
CA ASN A 91 -8.41 11.33 16.17
C ASN A 91 -9.10 12.69 16.38
N ALA A 92 -10.39 12.80 16.04
CA ALA A 92 -11.18 14.01 16.24
C ALA A 92 -11.28 14.40 17.72
N ILE A 93 -11.50 13.41 18.60
CA ILE A 93 -11.60 13.61 20.05
C ILE A 93 -10.23 13.82 20.71
N ALA A 94 -9.15 13.27 20.13
CA ALA A 94 -7.79 13.51 20.57
C ALA A 94 -7.32 14.96 20.33
N GLY A 95 -7.97 15.70 19.43
CA GLY A 95 -7.61 17.08 19.07
C GLY A 95 -6.62 17.19 17.91
N ASP A 96 -6.35 16.09 17.19
CA ASP A 96 -5.41 16.04 16.06
C ASP A 96 -6.01 16.58 14.72
N GLY A 97 -7.20 17.20 14.78
CA GLY A 97 -7.91 17.84 13.65
C GLY A 97 -9.29 17.23 13.36
N LEU A 98 -10.09 17.84 12.47
CA LEU A 98 -11.44 17.36 12.06
C LEU A 98 -11.43 15.98 11.34
N GLY A 99 -10.25 15.40 11.11
CA GLY A 99 -10.06 13.95 11.22
C GLY A 99 -10.65 13.06 10.13
N LEU A 100 -11.13 13.58 9.00
CA LEU A 100 -11.72 12.75 7.93
C LEU A 100 -10.71 11.85 7.18
N SER A 101 -9.41 11.96 7.46
CA SER A 101 -8.38 11.11 6.88
C SER A 101 -7.88 10.08 7.89
N VAL A 102 -8.05 8.79 7.58
CA VAL A 102 -7.50 7.68 8.37
C VAL A 102 -6.15 7.27 7.77
N SER A 103 -5.09 7.22 8.59
CA SER A 103 -3.81 6.71 8.09
C SER A 103 -3.87 5.19 7.89
N ALA A 104 -3.20 4.69 6.85
CA ALA A 104 -3.16 3.24 6.57
C ALA A 104 -2.52 2.44 7.72
N ARG A 105 -1.75 3.10 8.60
CA ARG A 105 -1.16 2.49 9.79
C ARG A 105 -2.16 2.38 10.93
N GLU A 106 -2.91 3.46 11.21
CA GLU A 106 -3.98 3.48 12.21
C GLU A 106 -5.07 2.45 11.88
N TYR A 107 -5.54 2.45 10.63
CA TYR A 107 -6.52 1.48 10.17
C TYR A 107 -6.05 0.04 10.40
N ARG A 108 -4.82 -0.29 9.98
CA ARG A 108 -4.25 -1.63 10.14
C ARG A 108 -4.09 -2.01 11.61
N SER A 109 -3.71 -1.07 12.46
CA SER A 109 -3.58 -1.29 13.91
C SER A 109 -4.93 -1.67 14.54
N HIS A 110 -5.96 -0.84 14.33
CA HIS A 110 -7.30 -1.11 14.86
C HIS A 110 -7.91 -2.40 14.29
N ALA A 111 -7.77 -2.65 12.98
CA ALA A 111 -8.24 -3.88 12.36
C ALA A 111 -7.52 -5.13 12.89
N THR A 112 -6.21 -5.05 13.08
CA THR A 112 -5.41 -6.19 13.54
C THR A 112 -5.79 -6.60 14.96
N VAL A 113 -6.20 -5.65 15.82
CA VAL A 113 -6.58 -5.89 17.22
C VAL A 113 -8.07 -6.26 17.38
N LEU A 114 -8.99 -5.49 16.78
CA LEU A 114 -10.43 -5.65 17.02
C LEU A 114 -10.99 -6.94 16.41
N MET A 115 -10.56 -7.29 15.19
CA MET A 115 -11.07 -8.47 14.49
C MET A 115 -10.83 -9.80 15.22
N PRO A 116 -9.60 -10.16 15.62
CA PRO A 116 -9.36 -11.42 16.32
C PRO A 116 -9.98 -11.42 17.72
N LEU A 117 -10.12 -10.25 18.35
CA LEU A 117 -10.79 -10.11 19.65
C LEU A 117 -12.28 -10.44 19.54
N TRP A 118 -12.97 -9.86 18.54
CA TRP A 118 -14.36 -10.20 18.27
C TRP A 118 -14.52 -11.67 17.88
N GLY A 119 -13.62 -12.20 17.04
CA GLY A 119 -13.60 -13.62 16.69
C GLY A 119 -13.45 -14.54 17.90
N ALA A 120 -12.58 -14.19 18.85
CA ALA A 120 -12.39 -14.95 20.10
C ALA A 120 -13.63 -14.88 21.01
N LEU A 121 -14.27 -13.71 21.12
CA LEU A 121 -15.50 -13.54 21.89
C LEU A 121 -16.65 -14.39 21.31
N PHE A 122 -16.80 -14.41 19.98
CA PHE A 122 -17.77 -15.30 19.31
C PHE A 122 -17.49 -16.78 19.59
N LEU A 123 -16.21 -17.18 19.60
CA LEU A 123 -15.81 -18.56 19.89
C LEU A 123 -16.14 -18.96 21.34
N ILE A 124 -16.03 -18.03 22.29
CA ILE A 124 -16.39 -18.25 23.70
C ILE A 124 -17.91 -18.30 23.89
N ASP A 125 -18.65 -17.46 23.17
CA ASP A 125 -20.10 -17.37 23.31
C ASP A 125 -20.85 -18.54 22.66
N ALA A 126 -20.31 -19.10 21.56
CA ALA A 126 -20.89 -20.24 20.87
C ALA A 126 -21.20 -21.45 21.81
N PRO A 127 -20.27 -21.98 22.62
CA PRO A 127 -20.58 -23.06 23.55
C PRO A 127 -21.56 -22.64 24.64
N LEU A 128 -21.55 -21.38 25.11
CA LEU A 128 -22.51 -20.89 26.09
C LEU A 128 -23.94 -20.99 25.57
N GLN A 129 -24.17 -20.61 24.30
CA GLN A 129 -25.48 -20.76 23.67
C GLN A 129 -25.89 -22.24 23.51
N TYR A 130 -24.94 -23.10 23.15
CA TYR A 130 -25.21 -24.52 22.94
C TYR A 130 -25.63 -25.25 24.24
N PHE A 131 -24.92 -25.00 25.33
CA PHE A 131 -25.17 -25.68 26.62
C PHE A 131 -26.30 -25.05 27.43
N PHE A 132 -26.54 -23.75 27.25
CA PHE A 132 -27.52 -22.99 28.04
C PHE A 132 -28.59 -22.30 27.17
N PRO A 133 -29.26 -23.02 26.25
CA PRO A 133 -30.23 -22.42 25.32
C PRO A 133 -31.48 -21.89 26.02
N GLN A 134 -31.85 -22.51 27.13
CA GLN A 134 -33.00 -22.16 27.98
C GLN A 134 -32.70 -21.03 28.98
N PHE A 135 -31.44 -20.63 29.13
CA PHE A 135 -31.06 -19.51 29.98
C PHE A 135 -31.33 -18.20 29.20
N LEU A 136 -32.55 -17.70 29.44
CA LEU A 136 -32.98 -16.30 29.28
C LEU A 136 -33.34 -15.78 27.89
N VAL A 137 -34.56 -16.03 27.44
CA VAL A 137 -35.35 -14.93 26.87
C VAL A 137 -35.92 -14.15 28.08
N VAL A 138 -35.17 -13.23 28.67
CA VAL A 138 -35.71 -12.39 29.75
C VAL A 138 -35.79 -10.95 29.28
N GLY A 139 -37.03 -10.50 29.14
CA GLY A 139 -37.39 -9.10 28.99
C GLY A 139 -37.83 -8.69 27.58
N PRO A 140 -38.32 -7.45 27.45
CA PRO A 140 -38.97 -6.91 26.25
C PRO A 140 -38.08 -6.82 25.00
N PHE A 141 -36.80 -7.20 25.10
CA PHE A 141 -35.81 -7.10 24.03
C PHE A 141 -35.52 -8.42 23.30
N GLY A 142 -35.96 -9.58 23.82
CA GLY A 142 -35.76 -10.87 23.12
C GLY A 142 -34.30 -11.33 22.98
N ILE A 143 -33.37 -10.78 23.76
CA ILE A 143 -31.92 -11.07 23.68
C ILE A 143 -31.53 -12.06 24.78
N SER A 144 -30.74 -13.09 24.43
CA SER A 144 -30.22 -14.04 25.42
C SER A 144 -29.21 -13.41 26.38
N ILE A 145 -29.10 -13.90 27.62
CA ILE A 145 -28.02 -13.40 28.52
C ILE A 145 -26.65 -13.65 27.91
N ALA A 146 -26.45 -14.77 27.22
CA ALA A 146 -25.21 -15.03 26.49
C ALA A 146 -24.91 -13.89 25.50
N MET A 147 -25.90 -13.49 24.70
CA MET A 147 -25.79 -12.32 23.81
C MET A 147 -25.54 -11.02 24.56
N LEU A 148 -26.21 -10.78 25.68
CA LEU A 148 -26.03 -9.57 26.46
C LEU A 148 -24.62 -9.50 27.06
N VAL A 149 -24.10 -10.63 27.54
CA VAL A 149 -22.72 -10.78 28.01
C VAL A 149 -21.74 -10.58 26.85
N LEU A 150 -21.99 -11.18 25.68
CA LEU A 150 -21.18 -10.99 24.48
C LEU A 150 -21.12 -9.53 24.06
N LEU A 151 -22.26 -8.84 24.00
CA LEU A 151 -22.34 -7.41 23.65
C LEU A 151 -21.63 -6.54 24.69
N LEU A 152 -21.79 -6.85 25.98
CA LEU A 152 -21.08 -6.17 27.06
C LEU A 152 -19.57 -6.38 26.96
N LEU A 153 -19.11 -7.60 26.69
CA LEU A 153 -17.70 -7.92 26.51
C LEU A 153 -17.15 -7.19 25.28
N ILE A 154 -17.83 -7.25 24.13
CA ILE A 154 -17.44 -6.49 22.92
C ILE A 154 -17.31 -5.01 23.25
N ALA A 155 -18.26 -4.42 23.99
CA ALA A 155 -18.22 -3.02 24.38
C ALA A 155 -17.00 -2.70 25.26
N VAL A 156 -16.82 -3.45 26.35
CA VAL A 156 -15.70 -3.29 27.29
C VAL A 156 -14.36 -3.41 26.57
N TYR A 157 -14.21 -4.43 25.73
CA TYR A 157 -12.97 -4.68 24.99
C TYR A 157 -12.70 -3.64 23.92
N THR A 158 -13.73 -3.16 23.22
CA THR A 158 -13.58 -2.13 22.19
C THR A 158 -13.20 -0.79 22.82
N VAL A 159 -13.84 -0.40 23.93
CA VAL A 159 -13.45 0.78 24.71
C VAL A 159 -12.01 0.66 25.21
N TRP A 160 -11.63 -0.48 25.76
CA TRP A 160 -10.25 -0.73 26.19
C TRP A 160 -9.24 -0.61 25.03
N ALA A 161 -9.57 -1.19 23.87
CA ALA A 161 -8.71 -1.11 22.69
C ALA A 161 -8.56 0.33 22.18
N ILE A 162 -9.66 1.09 22.08
CA ILE A 162 -9.64 2.52 21.70
C ILE A 162 -8.77 3.31 22.66
N GLN A 163 -8.97 3.14 23.97
CA GLN A 163 -8.22 3.83 25.01
C GLN A 163 -6.70 3.61 24.87
N LYS A 164 -6.28 2.38 24.60
CA LYS A 164 -4.85 2.02 24.53
C LYS A 164 -4.20 2.27 23.17
N LEU A 165 -4.94 2.20 22.07
CA LEU A 165 -4.42 2.41 20.72
C LEU A 165 -4.39 3.88 20.32
N SER A 166 -5.43 4.63 20.70
CA SER A 166 -5.57 6.05 20.35
C SER A 166 -5.10 6.99 21.48
N TYR A 167 -4.53 6.43 22.56
CA TYR A 167 -4.01 7.18 23.71
C TYR A 167 -5.03 8.14 24.36
N LEU A 168 -6.30 7.74 24.39
CA LEU A 168 -7.40 8.54 24.91
C LEU A 168 -7.65 8.29 26.40
N SER A 169 -8.28 9.27 27.07
CA SER A 169 -8.86 9.05 28.41
C SER A 169 -10.05 8.07 28.35
N LEU A 170 -10.42 7.49 29.50
CA LEU A 170 -11.57 6.57 29.56
C LEU A 170 -12.87 7.24 29.08
N ALA A 171 -13.12 8.47 29.52
CA ALA A 171 -14.32 9.23 29.13
C ALA A 171 -14.35 9.48 27.61
N GLN A 172 -13.22 9.84 27.01
CA GLN A 172 -13.11 10.03 25.57
C GLN A 172 -13.30 8.72 24.80
N ALA A 173 -12.71 7.60 25.27
CA ALA A 173 -12.86 6.30 24.64
C ALA A 173 -14.32 5.80 24.68
N VAL A 174 -15.02 6.01 25.80
CA VAL A 174 -16.47 5.75 25.91
C VAL A 174 -17.25 6.64 24.95
N GLY A 175 -16.88 7.92 24.83
CA GLY A 175 -17.49 8.85 23.87
C GLY A 175 -17.32 8.41 22.41
N VAL A 176 -16.11 8.01 22.01
CA VAL A 176 -15.82 7.44 20.67
C VAL A 176 -16.67 6.20 20.42
N PHE A 177 -16.74 5.30 21.39
CA PHE A 177 -17.52 4.07 21.28
C PHE A 177 -19.02 4.36 21.16
N ALA A 178 -19.57 5.27 21.97
CA ALA A 178 -20.96 5.69 21.88
C ALA A 178 -21.30 6.30 20.51
N LEU A 179 -20.44 7.19 20.02
CA LEU A 179 -20.58 7.80 18.69
C LEU A 179 -20.43 6.78 17.55
N SER A 180 -19.64 5.73 17.75
CA SER A 180 -19.45 4.68 16.75
C SER A 180 -20.74 3.92 16.43
N TRP A 181 -21.72 3.86 17.35
CA TRP A 181 -23.01 3.22 17.06
C TRP A 181 -23.88 4.01 16.08
N PHE A 182 -23.65 5.31 15.88
CA PHE A 182 -24.33 6.06 14.81
C PHE A 182 -23.96 5.57 13.41
N THR A 183 -22.86 4.82 13.28
CA THR A 183 -22.49 4.18 12.01
C THR A 183 -23.46 3.08 11.60
N PHE A 184 -24.22 2.55 12.55
CA PHE A 184 -25.06 1.39 12.34
C PHE A 184 -26.34 1.69 11.52
N PRO A 185 -27.12 2.76 11.84
CA PRO A 185 -28.17 3.23 10.94
C PRO A 185 -27.65 3.60 9.54
N VAL A 186 -26.47 4.22 9.46
CA VAL A 186 -25.84 4.58 8.17
C VAL A 186 -25.53 3.33 7.35
N TYR A 187 -25.00 2.28 7.98
CA TYR A 187 -24.75 1.01 7.33
C TYR A 187 -26.03 0.32 6.86
N ALA A 188 -27.10 0.35 7.65
CA ALA A 188 -28.40 -0.22 7.26
C ALA A 188 -28.97 0.47 6.01
N VAL A 189 -28.92 1.80 5.95
CA VAL A 189 -29.34 2.58 4.77
C VAL A 189 -28.42 2.32 3.58
N LEU A 190 -27.11 2.28 3.80
CA LEU A 190 -26.14 2.02 2.73
C LEU A 190 -26.33 0.62 2.14
N MET A 191 -26.50 -0.41 2.96
CA MET A 191 -26.65 -1.79 2.48
C MET A 191 -28.00 -2.03 1.84
N SER A 192 -29.08 -1.42 2.32
CA SER A 192 -30.38 -1.48 1.63
C SER A 192 -30.29 -0.83 0.25
N PHE A 193 -29.55 0.27 0.11
CA PHE A 193 -29.28 0.92 -1.18
C PHE A 193 -28.36 0.09 -2.10
N VAL A 194 -27.24 -0.42 -1.57
CA VAL A 194 -26.26 -1.22 -2.33
C VAL A 194 -26.84 -2.57 -2.75
N ALA A 195 -27.61 -3.23 -1.89
CA ALA A 195 -28.31 -4.47 -2.23
C ALA A 195 -29.46 -4.23 -3.23
N ALA A 196 -30.09 -3.05 -3.20
CA ALA A 196 -31.13 -2.67 -4.16
C ALA A 196 -30.57 -2.27 -5.55
N LEU A 197 -29.27 -2.01 -5.67
CA LEU A 197 -28.61 -1.60 -6.92
C LEU A 197 -27.64 -2.69 -7.41
N PRO A 198 -28.15 -3.78 -8.02
CA PRO A 198 -27.31 -4.84 -8.58
C PRO A 198 -26.28 -4.31 -9.58
N LEU A 199 -26.58 -3.19 -10.27
CA LEU A 199 -25.67 -2.53 -11.21
C LEU A 199 -24.38 -2.01 -10.55
N LEU A 200 -24.45 -1.44 -9.34
CA LEU A 200 -23.29 -0.80 -8.70
C LEU A 200 -22.29 -1.84 -8.18
N VAL A 201 -22.80 -2.93 -7.62
CA VAL A 201 -22.00 -4.11 -7.24
C VAL A 201 -21.36 -4.74 -8.47
N LEU A 202 -22.11 -4.86 -9.57
CA LEU A 202 -21.60 -5.42 -10.82
C LEU A 202 -20.54 -4.53 -11.47
N LEU A 203 -20.67 -3.20 -11.39
CA LEU A 203 -19.65 -2.24 -11.85
C LEU A 203 -18.36 -2.32 -11.05
N LEU A 204 -18.45 -2.45 -9.72
CA LEU A 204 -17.28 -2.62 -8.85
C LEU A 204 -16.56 -3.95 -9.17
N LEU A 205 -17.31 -5.04 -9.29
CA LEU A 205 -16.77 -6.36 -9.65
C LEU A 205 -16.17 -6.35 -11.06
N ALA A 206 -16.82 -5.68 -12.02
CA ALA A 206 -16.29 -5.51 -13.37
C ALA A 206 -15.00 -4.69 -13.38
N TYR A 207 -14.92 -3.62 -12.59
CA TYR A 207 -13.72 -2.80 -12.46
C TYR A 207 -12.55 -3.58 -11.84
N LEU A 208 -12.80 -4.29 -10.73
CA LEU A 208 -11.79 -5.12 -10.06
C LEU A 208 -11.36 -6.29 -10.95
N GLY A 209 -12.31 -6.94 -11.64
CA GLY A 209 -12.05 -8.00 -12.61
C GLY A 209 -11.23 -7.50 -13.78
N PHE A 210 -11.54 -6.32 -14.32
CA PHE A 210 -10.77 -5.69 -15.40
C PHE A 210 -9.33 -5.38 -14.98
N GLN A 211 -9.12 -4.85 -13.77
CA GLN A 211 -7.78 -4.60 -13.24
C GLN A 211 -6.98 -5.90 -13.04
N TRP A 212 -7.61 -6.96 -12.54
CA TRP A 212 -6.99 -8.27 -12.37
C TRP A 212 -6.62 -8.91 -13.71
N ILE A 213 -7.54 -8.89 -14.69
CA ILE A 213 -7.31 -9.38 -16.06
C ILE A 213 -6.16 -8.61 -16.72
N ARG A 214 -6.12 -7.28 -16.58
CA ARG A 214 -5.05 -6.45 -17.13
C ARG A 214 -3.67 -6.84 -16.56
N GLY A 215 -3.59 -7.07 -15.25
CA GLY A 215 -2.35 -7.53 -14.61
C GLY A 215 -1.93 -8.93 -15.07
N HIS A 216 -2.89 -9.84 -15.22
CA HIS A 216 -2.62 -11.22 -15.65
C HIS A 216 -2.25 -11.30 -17.16
N LEU A 217 -2.86 -10.47 -18.00
CA LEU A 217 -2.52 -10.35 -19.42
C LEU A 217 -1.14 -9.73 -19.63
N ALA A 218 -0.76 -8.70 -18.86
CA ALA A 218 0.57 -8.11 -18.93
C ALA A 218 1.69 -9.13 -18.62
N GLY A 219 1.45 -10.03 -17.66
CA GLY A 219 2.35 -11.15 -17.38
C GLY A 219 2.44 -12.15 -18.54
N ARG A 220 1.31 -12.50 -19.15
CA ARG A 220 1.24 -13.42 -20.30
C ARG A 220 1.90 -12.87 -21.56
N GLU A 221 1.79 -11.57 -21.83
CA GLU A 221 2.46 -10.93 -22.96
C GLU A 221 3.98 -11.00 -22.82
N THR A 222 4.49 -10.73 -21.61
CA THR A 222 5.93 -10.85 -21.32
C THR A 222 6.43 -12.28 -21.49
N GLU A 223 5.62 -13.28 -21.12
CA GLU A 223 5.96 -14.70 -21.29
C GLU A 223 5.90 -15.15 -22.76
N ARG A 224 4.91 -14.68 -23.53
CA ARG A 224 4.82 -14.94 -24.97
C ARG A 224 5.99 -14.30 -25.73
N ALA A 225 6.31 -13.04 -25.42
CA ALA A 225 7.46 -12.35 -25.99
C ALA A 225 8.76 -13.10 -25.69
N PHE A 226 8.94 -13.53 -24.43
CA PHE A 226 10.08 -14.35 -24.03
C PHE A 226 10.19 -15.63 -24.87
N LYS A 227 9.11 -16.41 -24.97
CA LYS A 227 9.10 -17.65 -25.77
C LYS A 227 9.41 -17.39 -27.24
N LYS A 228 8.85 -16.33 -27.83
CA LYS A 228 9.08 -15.95 -29.23
C LYS A 228 10.57 -15.67 -29.49
N HIS A 229 11.19 -14.80 -28.69
CA HIS A 229 12.59 -14.44 -28.88
C HIS A 229 13.54 -15.58 -28.50
N PHE A 230 13.18 -16.39 -27.50
CA PHE A 230 13.93 -17.60 -27.16
C PHE A 230 13.92 -18.62 -28.33
N HIS A 231 12.77 -18.84 -28.97
CA HIS A 231 12.69 -19.66 -30.17
C HIS A 231 13.48 -19.06 -31.35
N ALA A 232 13.48 -17.74 -31.51
CA ALA A 232 14.31 -17.08 -32.52
C ALA A 232 15.80 -17.39 -32.31
N LEU A 233 16.28 -17.35 -31.06
CA LEU A 233 17.66 -17.75 -30.72
C LEU A 233 17.95 -19.24 -30.97
N THR A 234 16.96 -20.13 -30.81
CA THR A 234 17.14 -21.55 -31.18
C THR A 234 17.30 -21.76 -32.69
N ALA A 235 16.68 -20.89 -33.51
CA ALA A 235 16.78 -20.95 -34.96
C ALA A 235 18.04 -20.21 -35.47
N ASN A 236 18.36 -19.06 -34.87
CA ASN A 236 19.55 -18.27 -35.17
C ASN A 236 20.18 -17.74 -33.85
N PRO A 237 21.23 -18.39 -33.34
CA PRO A 237 21.91 -17.95 -32.13
C PRO A 237 22.58 -16.57 -32.21
N GLN A 238 22.79 -16.05 -33.43
CA GLN A 238 23.39 -14.74 -33.69
C GLN A 238 22.35 -13.64 -33.99
N ASP A 239 21.08 -13.86 -33.64
CA ASP A 239 20.06 -12.81 -33.75
C ASP A 239 20.21 -11.78 -32.62
N ALA A 240 20.80 -10.63 -32.96
CA ALA A 240 21.03 -9.53 -32.00
C ALA A 240 19.72 -8.93 -31.45
N ASP A 241 18.67 -8.82 -32.27
CA ASP A 241 17.37 -8.29 -31.82
C ASP A 241 16.71 -9.23 -30.81
N ALA A 242 16.82 -10.54 -31.03
CA ALA A 242 16.31 -11.53 -30.09
C ALA A 242 17.05 -11.47 -28.73
N HIS A 243 18.38 -11.35 -28.75
CA HIS A 243 19.17 -11.12 -27.53
C HIS A 243 18.76 -9.82 -26.83
N TYR A 244 18.64 -8.71 -27.58
CA TYR A 244 18.22 -7.42 -27.04
C TYR A 244 16.85 -7.49 -26.35
N GLN A 245 15.84 -8.07 -27.01
CA GLN A 245 14.49 -8.18 -26.47
C GLN A 245 14.43 -9.08 -25.22
N LEU A 246 15.19 -10.17 -25.19
CA LEU A 246 15.32 -11.00 -23.98
C LEU A 246 15.98 -10.22 -22.84
N GLY A 247 17.03 -9.46 -23.15
CA GLY A 247 17.67 -8.52 -22.24
C GLY A 247 16.68 -7.55 -21.59
N LEU A 248 15.87 -6.85 -22.38
CA LEU A 248 14.83 -5.94 -21.90
C LEU A 248 13.77 -6.64 -21.02
N ILE A 249 13.38 -7.87 -21.37
CA ILE A 249 12.45 -8.66 -20.56
C ILE A 249 13.04 -8.97 -19.18
N HIS A 250 14.32 -9.34 -19.13
CA HIS A 250 15.02 -9.62 -17.87
C HIS A 250 15.25 -8.34 -17.04
N LEU A 251 15.54 -7.21 -17.70
CA LEU A 251 15.68 -5.87 -17.12
C LEU A 251 14.38 -5.46 -16.41
N LYS A 252 13.22 -5.62 -17.06
CA LYS A 252 11.89 -5.38 -16.46
C LYS A 252 11.58 -6.31 -15.28
N LYS A 253 12.05 -7.56 -15.32
CA LYS A 253 11.92 -8.53 -14.22
C LYS A 253 12.91 -8.30 -13.08
N ARG A 254 13.79 -7.29 -13.18
CA ARG A 254 14.90 -7.01 -12.25
C ARG A 254 15.89 -8.17 -12.10
N ASN A 255 15.98 -9.04 -13.10
CA ASN A 255 17.02 -10.06 -13.16
C ASN A 255 18.23 -9.48 -13.90
N LEU A 256 19.01 -8.66 -13.19
CA LEU A 256 20.09 -7.85 -13.75
C LEU A 256 21.24 -8.71 -14.32
N ALA A 257 21.52 -9.87 -13.73
CA ALA A 257 22.54 -10.78 -14.24
C ALA A 257 22.22 -11.28 -15.66
N ALA A 258 21.01 -11.84 -15.85
CA ALA A 258 20.57 -12.31 -17.16
C ALA A 258 20.38 -11.16 -18.16
N ALA A 259 19.88 -10.00 -17.69
CA ALA A 259 19.73 -8.82 -18.55
C ALA A 259 21.08 -8.40 -19.16
N ARG A 260 22.14 -8.30 -18.34
CA ARG A 260 23.49 -7.95 -18.80
C ARG A 260 24.04 -8.97 -19.79
N GLU A 261 23.88 -10.26 -19.54
CA GLU A 261 24.39 -11.32 -20.43
C GLU A 261 23.77 -11.23 -21.84
N TYR A 262 22.44 -11.12 -21.92
CA TYR A 262 21.74 -11.00 -23.19
C TYR A 262 22.04 -9.68 -23.90
N LEU A 263 22.03 -8.55 -23.18
CA LEU A 263 22.33 -7.23 -23.75
C LEU A 263 23.78 -7.11 -24.23
N HIS A 264 24.74 -7.63 -23.47
CA HIS A 264 26.14 -7.69 -23.88
C HIS A 264 26.33 -8.54 -25.13
N THR A 265 25.57 -9.64 -25.26
CA THR A 265 25.60 -10.46 -26.48
C THR A 265 25.02 -9.69 -27.67
N ALA A 266 23.95 -8.93 -27.49
CA ALA A 266 23.38 -8.08 -28.54
C ALA A 266 24.40 -7.02 -29.02
N VAL A 267 25.05 -6.33 -28.08
CA VAL A 267 26.13 -5.37 -28.37
C VAL A 267 27.28 -6.03 -29.12
N ARG A 268 27.72 -7.23 -28.71
CA ARG A 268 28.81 -7.94 -29.39
C ARG A 268 28.47 -8.31 -30.84
N ILE A 269 27.21 -8.63 -31.12
CA ILE A 269 26.78 -9.00 -32.48
C ILE A 269 26.60 -7.75 -33.35
N ARG A 270 26.01 -6.69 -32.81
CA ARG A 270 25.84 -5.39 -33.48
C ARG A 270 26.31 -4.25 -32.56
N PRO A 271 27.60 -3.87 -32.65
CA PRO A 271 28.18 -2.83 -31.79
C PRO A 271 27.85 -1.40 -32.25
N GLU A 272 27.24 -1.22 -33.41
CA GLU A 272 26.89 0.11 -33.93
C GLU A 272 25.45 0.53 -33.60
N GLU A 273 24.74 -0.24 -32.78
CA GLU A 273 23.34 0.03 -32.41
C GLU A 273 23.25 0.77 -31.06
N PRO A 274 22.90 2.07 -31.04
CA PRO A 274 22.87 2.88 -29.82
C PRO A 274 21.90 2.33 -28.77
N GLU A 275 20.74 1.80 -29.19
CA GLU A 275 19.72 1.26 -28.28
C GLU A 275 20.23 0.12 -27.39
N TYR A 276 21.20 -0.65 -27.89
CA TYR A 276 21.75 -1.80 -27.20
C TYR A 276 22.71 -1.37 -26.11
N HIS A 277 23.62 -0.46 -26.44
CA HIS A 277 24.51 0.19 -25.49
C HIS A 277 23.71 0.92 -24.41
N TYR A 278 22.69 1.68 -24.79
CA TYR A 278 21.83 2.39 -23.84
C TYR A 278 21.18 1.44 -22.82
N SER A 279 20.60 0.34 -23.32
CA SER A 279 19.91 -0.63 -22.47
C SER A 279 20.88 -1.41 -21.58
N LEU A 280 22.10 -1.67 -22.05
CA LEU A 280 23.17 -2.27 -21.25
C LEU A 280 23.64 -1.31 -20.15
N GLY A 281 23.81 -0.03 -20.46
CA GLY A 281 24.08 1.02 -19.48
C GLY A 281 23.00 1.10 -18.41
N GLN A 282 21.71 1.01 -18.79
CA GLN A 282 20.60 0.94 -17.83
C GLN A 282 20.66 -0.28 -16.91
N ALA A 283 21.13 -1.43 -17.43
CA ALA A 283 21.29 -2.64 -16.63
C ALA A 283 22.39 -2.50 -15.57
N PHE A 284 23.52 -1.89 -15.94
CA PHE A 284 24.61 -1.57 -15.01
C PHE A 284 24.22 -0.50 -13.99
N GLU A 285 23.52 0.56 -14.40
CA GLU A 285 23.00 1.59 -13.51
C GLU A 285 22.07 0.99 -12.43
N GLN A 286 21.14 0.11 -12.82
CA GLN A 286 20.26 -0.56 -11.86
C GLN A 286 21.00 -1.51 -10.92
N GLY A 287 22.16 -2.02 -11.33
CA GLY A 287 23.08 -2.81 -10.51
C GLY A 287 23.95 -1.96 -9.58
N GLY A 288 24.02 -0.64 -9.82
CA GLY A 288 24.90 0.29 -9.12
C GLY A 288 26.34 0.30 -9.65
N GLU A 289 26.58 -0.34 -10.80
CA GLU A 289 27.88 -0.43 -11.47
C GLU A 289 28.10 0.80 -12.38
N TRP A 290 28.30 1.96 -11.76
CA TRP A 290 28.30 3.24 -12.47
C TRP A 290 29.42 3.44 -13.48
N SER A 291 30.59 2.81 -13.28
CA SER A 291 31.72 2.89 -14.22
C SER A 291 31.39 2.22 -15.54
N ASP A 292 30.79 1.03 -15.48
CA ASP A 292 30.39 0.27 -16.67
C ASP A 292 29.20 0.94 -17.35
N ALA A 293 28.25 1.46 -16.55
CA ALA A 293 27.13 2.25 -17.08
C ALA A 293 27.61 3.48 -17.86
N LEU A 294 28.60 4.22 -17.34
CA LEU A 294 29.17 5.38 -18.01
C LEU A 294 29.79 5.00 -19.36
N ALA A 295 30.59 3.94 -19.42
CA ALA A 295 31.22 3.51 -20.67
C ALA A 295 30.19 3.19 -21.77
N GLU A 296 29.11 2.50 -21.41
CA GLU A 296 28.04 2.16 -22.36
C GLU A 296 27.20 3.40 -22.76
N TYR A 297 26.97 4.33 -21.83
CA TYR A 297 26.30 5.58 -22.14
C TYR A 297 27.15 6.52 -23.01
N GLU A 298 28.47 6.54 -22.82
CA GLU A 298 29.39 7.27 -23.70
C GLU A 298 29.37 6.72 -25.12
N GLU A 299 29.33 5.39 -25.26
CA GLU A 299 29.24 4.76 -26.57
C GLU A 299 27.89 5.05 -27.25
N THR A 300 26.80 5.00 -26.49
CA THR A 300 25.48 5.44 -26.97
C THR A 300 25.53 6.89 -27.47
N TYR A 301 26.13 7.80 -26.69
CA TYR A 301 26.27 9.21 -27.04
C TYR A 301 27.17 9.41 -28.27
N ARG A 302 28.21 8.61 -28.43
CA ARG A 302 29.12 8.63 -29.59
C ARG A 302 28.39 8.22 -30.87
N LEU A 303 27.54 7.19 -30.80
CA LEU A 303 26.78 6.67 -31.92
C LEU A 303 25.58 7.56 -32.27
N ASP A 304 24.82 7.99 -31.25
CA ASP A 304 23.64 8.86 -31.39
C ASP A 304 23.56 9.89 -30.25
N PRO A 305 24.06 11.12 -30.46
CA PRO A 305 23.98 12.21 -29.48
C PRO A 305 22.54 12.65 -29.14
N GLU A 306 21.56 12.36 -30.00
CA GLU A 306 20.16 12.72 -29.80
C GLU A 306 19.34 11.54 -29.23
N HIS A 307 19.99 10.45 -28.84
CA HIS A 307 19.33 9.27 -28.30
C HIS A 307 18.43 9.62 -27.11
N GLY A 308 17.18 9.12 -27.14
CA GLY A 308 16.16 9.47 -26.17
C GLY A 308 15.81 10.97 -26.19
N HIS A 309 15.81 11.62 -27.35
CA HIS A 309 15.61 13.07 -27.49
C HIS A 309 16.64 13.90 -26.68
N GLY A 310 17.88 13.42 -26.64
CA GLY A 310 19.01 14.03 -25.93
C GLY A 310 19.09 13.66 -24.44
N ASP A 311 18.26 12.74 -23.94
CA ASP A 311 18.34 12.26 -22.56
C ASP A 311 19.64 11.53 -22.26
N ILE A 312 20.30 10.98 -23.28
CA ILE A 312 21.62 10.35 -23.12
C ILE A 312 22.67 11.28 -22.51
N ILE A 313 22.64 12.59 -22.82
CA ILE A 313 23.57 13.59 -22.28
C ILE A 313 23.43 13.68 -20.76
N ARG A 314 22.20 13.56 -20.23
CA ARG A 314 21.93 13.52 -18.79
C ARG A 314 22.48 12.23 -18.16
N GLU A 315 22.34 11.09 -18.82
CA GLU A 315 22.84 9.81 -18.31
C GLU A 315 24.38 9.77 -18.28
N VAL A 316 25.05 10.30 -19.30
CA VAL A 316 26.52 10.47 -19.31
C VAL A 316 26.95 11.41 -18.17
N GLY A 317 26.27 12.54 -17.98
CA GLY A 317 26.53 13.46 -16.88
C GLY A 317 26.38 12.81 -15.49
N LYS A 318 25.36 11.96 -15.31
CA LYS A 318 25.18 11.14 -14.09
C LYS A 318 26.31 10.11 -13.92
N GLY A 319 26.71 9.45 -14.99
CA GLY A 319 27.82 8.50 -14.97
C GLY A 319 29.12 9.18 -14.51
N TYR A 320 29.44 10.35 -15.06
CA TYR A 320 30.62 11.13 -14.66
C TYR A 320 30.57 11.61 -13.21
N LEU A 321 29.40 11.99 -12.72
CA LEU A 321 29.19 12.34 -11.31
C LEU A 321 29.59 11.17 -10.41
N HIS A 322 29.06 9.98 -10.69
CA HIS A 322 29.36 8.78 -9.90
C HIS A 322 30.79 8.25 -10.08
N ALA A 323 31.44 8.57 -11.21
CA ALA A 323 32.86 8.31 -11.43
C ALA A 323 33.78 9.34 -10.74
N GLY A 324 33.22 10.38 -10.10
CA GLY A 324 33.97 11.43 -9.40
C GLY A 324 34.58 12.50 -10.32
N SER A 325 34.30 12.48 -11.62
CA SER A 325 34.74 13.51 -12.58
C SER A 325 33.73 14.67 -12.58
N LEU A 326 33.74 15.45 -11.51
CA LEU A 326 32.72 16.47 -11.22
C LEU A 326 32.68 17.57 -12.29
N GLU A 327 33.82 18.00 -12.82
CA GLU A 327 33.89 19.04 -13.85
C GLU A 327 33.15 18.61 -15.12
N LYS A 328 33.40 17.38 -15.59
CA LYS A 328 32.71 16.80 -16.75
C LYS A 328 31.23 16.60 -16.46
N ALA A 329 30.88 16.13 -15.26
CA ALA A 329 29.48 15.95 -14.88
C ALA A 329 28.70 17.28 -14.99
N ILE A 330 29.27 18.37 -14.45
CA ILE A 330 28.69 19.72 -14.51
C ILE A 330 28.59 20.20 -15.96
N GLU A 331 29.62 19.99 -16.78
CA GLU A 331 29.62 20.36 -18.20
C GLU A 331 28.48 19.68 -18.97
N PHE A 332 28.38 18.35 -18.90
CA PHE A 332 27.35 17.58 -19.59
C PHE A 332 25.94 17.92 -19.08
N LEU A 333 25.75 18.07 -17.77
CA LEU A 333 24.44 18.41 -17.20
C LEU A 333 24.02 19.85 -17.55
N ASN A 334 24.96 20.79 -17.64
CA ASN A 334 24.67 22.13 -18.15
C ASN A 334 24.32 22.10 -19.65
N ALA A 335 25.05 21.34 -20.45
CA ALA A 335 24.73 21.16 -21.87
C ALA A 335 23.32 20.58 -22.05
N PHE A 336 22.94 19.57 -21.27
CA PHE A 336 21.59 19.01 -21.26
C PHE A 336 20.53 20.06 -20.89
N LEU A 337 20.75 20.80 -19.79
CA LEU A 337 19.80 21.81 -19.30
C LEU A 337 19.71 23.06 -20.18
N SER A 338 20.73 23.34 -21.00
CA SER A 338 20.67 24.42 -21.99
C SER A 338 19.57 24.17 -23.04
N ARG A 339 19.33 22.89 -23.37
CA ARG A 339 18.25 22.45 -24.26
C ARG A 339 16.95 22.20 -23.50
N ARG A 340 17.04 21.63 -22.30
CA ARG A 340 15.89 21.24 -21.45
C ARG A 340 15.90 21.96 -20.10
N ASN A 341 15.64 23.26 -20.12
CA ASN A 341 15.70 24.08 -18.90
C ASN A 341 14.69 23.67 -17.82
N SER A 342 13.63 22.94 -18.17
CA SER A 342 12.53 22.59 -17.27
C SER A 342 12.62 21.18 -16.71
N ASP A 343 13.68 20.44 -17.00
CA ASP A 343 13.81 19.06 -16.53
C ASP A 343 14.24 19.00 -15.06
N PRO A 344 13.37 18.51 -14.16
CA PRO A 344 13.67 18.50 -12.73
C PRO A 344 14.70 17.44 -12.35
N GLU A 345 14.86 16.39 -13.15
CA GLU A 345 15.85 15.35 -12.91
C GLU A 345 17.26 15.86 -13.22
N GLY A 346 17.48 16.43 -14.40
CA GLY A 346 18.75 17.03 -14.80
C GLY A 346 19.18 18.14 -13.85
N ARG A 347 18.25 19.00 -13.40
CA ARG A 347 18.53 20.03 -12.39
C ARG A 347 18.91 19.45 -11.04
N TYR A 348 18.26 18.36 -10.63
CA TYR A 348 18.63 17.67 -9.41
C TYR A 348 20.04 17.10 -9.48
N TRP A 349 20.38 16.40 -10.57
CA TRP A 349 21.73 15.84 -10.74
C TRP A 349 22.80 16.92 -10.87
N LEU A 350 22.52 18.05 -11.54
CA LEU A 350 23.44 19.19 -11.57
C LEU A 350 23.66 19.75 -10.16
N ALA A 351 22.61 19.86 -9.36
CA ALA A 351 22.73 20.31 -7.98
C ALA A 351 23.56 19.36 -7.12
N VAL A 352 23.47 18.05 -7.34
CA VAL A 352 24.32 17.06 -6.65
C VAL A 352 25.77 17.24 -7.07
N ALA A 353 26.06 17.37 -8.37
CA ALA A 353 27.40 17.61 -8.88
C ALA A 353 28.04 18.88 -8.30
N LEU A 354 27.28 19.98 -8.25
CA LEU A 354 27.73 21.25 -7.67
C LEU A 354 27.92 21.18 -6.14
N ALA A 355 27.11 20.37 -5.45
CA ALA A 355 27.29 20.18 -4.01
C ALA A 355 28.58 19.40 -3.70
N GLU A 356 28.88 18.39 -4.53
CA GLU A 356 30.10 17.59 -4.41
C GLU A 356 31.35 18.36 -4.86
N SER A 357 31.24 19.31 -5.81
CA SER A 357 32.35 20.20 -6.22
C SER A 357 32.69 21.27 -5.19
N GLY A 358 31.81 21.49 -4.20
CA GLY A 358 31.97 22.52 -3.17
C GLY A 358 31.16 23.80 -3.42
N ASP A 359 30.50 23.94 -4.57
CA ASP A 359 29.68 25.08 -4.98
C ASP A 359 28.26 25.02 -4.38
N GLN A 360 28.17 25.02 -3.04
CA GLN A 360 26.90 24.87 -2.33
C GLN A 360 25.85 25.93 -2.69
N GLU A 361 26.28 27.16 -2.99
CA GLU A 361 25.35 28.24 -3.35
C GLU A 361 24.68 27.97 -4.70
N GLN A 362 25.45 27.55 -5.72
CA GLN A 362 24.87 27.19 -7.02
C GLN A 362 24.00 25.94 -6.92
N SER A 363 24.41 24.94 -6.13
CA SER A 363 23.58 23.76 -5.84
C SER A 363 22.21 24.15 -5.28
N ARG A 364 22.16 25.03 -4.28
CA ARG A 364 20.91 25.52 -3.68
C ARG A 364 20.02 26.23 -4.69
N VAL A 365 20.60 27.04 -5.59
CA VAL A 365 19.86 27.71 -6.67
C VAL A 365 19.19 26.67 -7.56
N GLN A 366 19.91 25.64 -8.00
CA GLN A 366 19.34 24.59 -8.86
C GLN A 366 18.22 23.81 -8.17
N LEU A 367 18.38 23.45 -6.89
CA LEU A 367 17.33 22.77 -6.11
C LEU A 367 16.09 23.67 -5.90
N ALA A 368 16.28 24.97 -5.71
CA ALA A 368 15.18 25.92 -5.59
C ALA A 368 14.37 26.00 -6.89
N LEU A 369 15.05 26.01 -8.04
CA LEU A 369 14.41 26.01 -9.36
C LEU A 369 13.55 24.75 -9.58
N VAL A 370 13.99 23.56 -9.13
CA VAL A 370 13.16 22.34 -9.16
C VAL A 370 11.85 22.53 -8.39
N LEU A 371 11.90 23.15 -7.21
CA LEU A 371 10.73 23.38 -6.36
C LEU A 371 9.81 24.48 -6.91
N GLU A 372 10.39 25.51 -7.53
CA GLU A 372 9.64 26.59 -8.17
C GLU A 372 8.86 26.07 -9.38
N GLN A 373 9.52 25.33 -10.27
CA GLN A 373 8.90 24.69 -11.44
C GLN A 373 7.76 23.76 -11.03
N ALA A 374 7.94 23.00 -9.94
CA ALA A 374 6.87 22.15 -9.41
C ALA A 374 5.62 22.92 -8.92
N ARG A 375 5.76 24.18 -8.49
CA ARG A 375 4.63 25.02 -8.08
C ARG A 375 3.82 25.48 -9.28
N VAL A 376 4.50 25.93 -10.33
CA VAL A 376 3.86 26.43 -11.56
C VAL A 376 3.33 25.31 -12.45
N ASN A 377 3.92 24.11 -12.41
CA ASN A 377 3.50 23.01 -13.26
C ASN A 377 2.08 22.49 -12.93
N PRO A 378 1.25 22.17 -13.96
CA PRO A 378 -0.07 21.56 -13.79
C PRO A 378 -0.02 20.28 -12.94
N ARG A 379 -1.13 19.98 -12.25
CA ARG A 379 -1.22 18.84 -11.30
C ARG A 379 -0.81 17.48 -11.91
N PHE A 380 -0.97 17.30 -13.22
CA PHE A 380 -0.56 16.07 -13.93
C PHE A 380 0.97 15.85 -13.88
N PHE A 381 1.76 16.85 -14.26
CA PHE A 381 3.23 16.79 -14.25
C PHE A 381 3.84 16.61 -12.85
N ARG A 382 3.11 16.99 -11.80
CA ARG A 382 3.57 16.79 -10.41
C ARG A 382 3.65 15.33 -10.00
N LYS A 383 2.91 14.41 -10.65
CA LYS A 383 2.96 12.98 -10.32
C LYS A 383 4.24 12.33 -10.83
N GLU A 384 4.62 12.64 -12.07
CA GLU A 384 5.81 12.11 -12.73
C GLU A 384 7.09 12.58 -12.04
N HIS A 385 7.18 13.87 -11.73
CA HIS A 385 8.37 14.45 -11.10
C HIS A 385 8.33 14.46 -9.56
N ARG A 386 7.35 13.78 -8.94
CA ARG A 386 7.16 13.78 -7.49
C ARG A 386 8.41 13.34 -6.74
N GLN A 387 9.11 12.34 -7.29
CA GLN A 387 10.34 11.81 -6.70
C GLN A 387 11.45 12.86 -6.64
N TRP A 388 11.62 13.63 -7.71
CA TRP A 388 12.66 14.66 -7.81
C TRP A 388 12.37 15.87 -6.93
N ILE A 389 11.09 16.27 -6.85
CA ILE A 389 10.64 17.30 -5.90
C ILE A 389 10.92 16.88 -4.45
N PHE A 390 10.65 15.62 -4.12
CA PHE A 390 10.94 15.08 -2.80
C PHE A 390 12.45 15.10 -2.50
N ARG A 391 13.27 14.55 -3.41
CA ARG A 391 14.74 14.52 -3.27
C ARG A 391 15.36 15.92 -3.16
N ALA A 392 14.91 16.87 -3.96
CA ALA A 392 15.39 18.24 -3.91
C ALA A 392 15.05 18.92 -2.56
N ARG A 393 13.82 18.70 -2.06
CA ARG A 393 13.39 19.22 -0.75
C ARG A 393 14.19 18.60 0.40
N THR A 394 14.49 17.31 0.34
CA THR A 394 15.29 16.64 1.38
C THR A 394 16.72 17.16 1.40
N MET A 395 17.33 17.34 0.22
CA MET A 395 18.70 17.84 0.10
C MET A 395 18.84 19.30 0.54
N LEU A 396 17.87 20.16 0.21
CA LEU A 396 17.84 21.54 0.71
C LEU A 396 17.73 21.60 2.24
N ARG A 397 16.94 20.70 2.85
CA ARG A 397 16.81 20.63 4.31
C ARG A 397 18.11 20.20 4.99
N SER A 398 18.80 19.20 4.46
CA SER A 398 20.09 18.76 5.01
C SER A 398 21.16 19.86 4.89
N SER A 399 21.15 20.64 3.81
CA SER A 399 22.09 21.76 3.64
C SER A 399 21.84 22.96 4.57
N ARG A 400 20.70 23.00 5.27
CA ARG A 400 20.29 24.11 6.17
C ARG A 400 20.57 23.84 7.64
N SER A 401 20.98 22.63 8.02
CA SER A 401 21.34 22.32 9.40
C SER A 401 22.84 22.48 9.57
N PRO A 402 23.35 23.57 10.17
CA PRO A 402 24.70 23.53 10.71
C PRO A 402 24.71 22.44 11.78
N ARG A 403 25.74 21.61 11.79
CA ARG A 403 26.12 20.92 13.03
C ARG A 403 26.36 22.03 14.06
N GLN A 404 25.46 22.11 15.05
CA GLN A 404 25.73 22.76 16.32
C GLN A 404 26.20 21.69 17.29
#